data_AF-A0A916HLD3-F1
#
_entry.id   AF-A0A916HLD3-F1
#
_cell.length_a   1.000
_cell.length_b   1.000
_cell.length_c   1.000
_cell.angle_alpha   90.00
_cell.angle_beta   90.00
_cell.angle_gamma   90.00
#
_symmetry.space_group_name_H-M   'P 1'
#
loop_
_entity.id
_entity.type
_entity.pdbx_description
1 polymer ?
#
loop_
_entity_poly.entity_id
_entity_poly.type
_entity_poly.pdbx_seq_one_letter_code
_entity_poly.pdbx_strand_id
1 'polypeptide(L)'
;MADDQQRIAWGLALRTNLGALEELHGIVAERIERQKALDEALEEALQRVGSERLDEAGALAALSRASDDAARRARLIAVRLEAALLEGKIDDEAFKAANSAAFPRGGQAIGNTPAQRFEALDRIASVLADHPAADPGGELAKLATEGAQAIRDANVSATREQPEHKDANEQLTKARHAWDEGYLATKEIVTGLLRDAGRLVEQRQAFPDL
;
A
#
# COMPACT_ATOMS: atom_id res chain seq x y z
N MET A 1 15.08 -3.00 20.52
CA MET A 1 14.96 -1.64 19.94
C MET A 1 13.61 -1.09 20.35
N ALA A 2 13.54 0.19 20.71
CA ALA A 2 12.29 0.84 21.07
C ALA A 2 11.32 0.83 19.87
N ASP A 3 10.02 0.73 20.12
CA ASP A 3 9.01 0.98 19.09
C ASP A 3 8.80 2.49 18.85
N ASP A 4 8.04 2.86 17.82
CA ASP A 4 7.86 4.28 17.46
C ASP A 4 7.11 5.07 18.55
N GLN A 5 6.19 4.43 19.28
CA GLN A 5 5.48 5.08 20.38
C GLN A 5 6.41 5.36 21.56
N GLN A 6 7.33 4.45 21.84
CA GLN A 6 8.38 4.63 22.85
C GLN A 6 9.31 5.77 22.47
N ARG A 7 9.73 5.89 21.19
CA ARG A 7 10.55 7.03 20.73
C ARG A 7 9.85 8.37 20.94
N ILE A 8 8.58 8.48 20.54
CA ILE A 8 7.78 9.70 20.73
C ILE A 8 7.64 10.03 22.22
N ALA A 9 7.35 9.04 23.06
CA ALA A 9 7.24 9.22 24.51
C ALA A 9 8.57 9.69 25.12
N TRP A 10 9.70 9.15 24.66
CA TRP A 10 11.04 9.55 25.10
C TRP A 10 11.40 10.95 24.65
N GLY A 11 11.12 11.33 23.41
CA GLY A 11 11.34 12.71 22.91
C GLY A 11 10.52 13.73 23.70
N LEU A 12 9.27 13.39 24.03
CA LEU A 12 8.41 14.23 24.88
C LEU A 12 8.96 14.36 26.30
N ALA A 13 9.26 13.25 26.96
CA ALA A 13 9.80 13.23 28.32
C ALA A 13 11.13 14.00 28.40
N LEU A 14 12.01 13.82 27.41
CA LEU A 14 13.25 14.55 27.28
C LEU A 14 12.99 16.06 27.24
N ARG A 15 12.13 16.55 26.34
CA ARG A 15 11.85 18.00 26.22
C ARG A 15 11.26 18.57 27.51
N THR A 16 10.33 17.85 28.14
CA THR A 16 9.74 18.27 29.42
C THR A 16 10.78 18.38 30.53
N ASN A 17 11.73 17.44 30.59
CA ASN A 17 12.71 17.37 31.67
C ASN A 17 13.96 18.24 31.40
N LEU A 18 14.33 18.47 30.15
CA LEU A 18 15.48 19.29 29.77
C LEU A 18 15.19 20.80 29.80
N GLY A 19 13.93 21.23 29.74
CA GLY A 19 13.57 22.64 29.94
C GLY A 19 14.04 23.19 31.30
N ALA A 20 14.25 22.33 32.31
CA ALA A 20 14.81 22.69 33.60
C ALA A 20 16.36 22.81 33.62
N LEU A 21 17.04 22.43 32.54
CA LEU A 21 18.50 22.44 32.40
C LEU A 21 19.01 23.47 31.38
N GLU A 22 18.11 24.18 30.68
CA GLU A 22 18.47 25.33 29.82
C GLU A 22 19.23 26.41 30.59
N GLU A 23 18.99 26.53 31.90
CA GLU A 23 19.71 27.46 32.78
C GLU A 23 21.21 27.12 32.96
N LEU A 24 21.64 25.89 32.64
CA LEU A 24 23.02 25.46 32.87
C LEU A 24 24.00 25.84 31.75
N HIS A 25 23.58 25.87 30.47
CA HIS A 25 24.47 26.24 29.35
C HIS A 25 23.73 26.36 28.00
N GLY A 26 24.07 27.36 27.17
CA GLY A 26 23.46 27.54 25.84
C GLY A 26 23.63 26.38 24.85
N ILE A 27 24.60 25.49 25.10
CA ILE A 27 24.81 24.24 24.33
C ILE A 27 23.66 23.25 24.56
N VAL A 28 23.01 23.30 25.73
CA VAL A 28 21.85 22.45 26.06
C VAL A 28 20.63 22.88 25.26
N ALA A 29 20.35 24.20 25.20
CA ALA A 29 19.25 24.75 24.43
C ALA A 29 19.37 24.40 22.92
N GLU A 30 20.57 24.53 22.35
CA GLU A 30 20.83 24.13 20.95
C GLU A 30 20.58 22.64 20.71
N ARG A 31 20.88 21.78 21.70
CA ARG A 31 20.63 20.34 21.60
C ARG A 31 19.17 19.96 21.77
N ILE A 32 18.44 20.63 22.66
CA ILE A 32 16.99 20.47 22.81
C ILE A 32 16.29 20.83 21.50
N GLU A 33 16.64 21.96 20.88
CA GLU A 33 16.05 22.38 19.60
C GLU A 33 16.41 21.41 18.46
N ARG A 34 17.64 20.89 18.42
CA ARG A 34 18.01 19.84 17.46
C ARG A 34 17.21 18.55 17.67
N GLN A 35 17.01 18.14 18.92
CA GLN A 35 16.24 16.93 19.22
C GLN A 35 14.76 17.11 18.88
N LYS A 36 14.21 18.30 19.10
CA LYS A 36 12.85 18.66 18.69
C LYS A 36 12.68 18.57 17.17
N ALA A 37 13.65 19.06 16.39
CA ALA A 37 13.63 18.91 14.94
C ALA A 37 13.68 17.43 14.50
N LEU A 38 14.40 16.57 15.23
CA LEU A 38 14.40 15.13 14.99
C LEU A 38 13.06 14.46 15.35
N ASP A 39 12.42 14.89 16.45
CA ASP A 39 11.08 14.44 16.84
C ASP A 39 10.05 14.78 15.74
N GLU A 40 10.06 16.03 15.26
CA GLU A 40 9.17 16.51 14.19
C GLU A 40 9.39 15.73 12.89
N ALA A 41 10.65 15.52 12.49
CA ALA A 41 10.99 14.74 11.29
C ALA A 41 10.56 13.26 11.40
N LEU A 42 10.67 12.65 12.59
CA LEU A 42 10.18 11.29 12.82
C LEU A 42 8.66 11.22 12.76
N GLU A 43 7.96 12.18 13.35
CA GLU A 43 6.50 12.26 13.32
C GLU A 43 5.97 12.46 11.89
N GLU A 44 6.57 13.36 11.11
CA GLU A 44 6.23 13.58 9.70
C GLU A 44 6.43 12.29 8.87
N ALA A 45 7.55 11.58 9.07
CA ALA A 45 7.81 10.32 8.38
C ALA A 45 6.80 9.22 8.76
N LEU A 46 6.36 9.16 10.03
CA LEU A 46 5.33 8.24 10.49
C LEU A 46 3.96 8.55 9.89
N GLN A 47 3.57 9.84 9.85
CA GLN A 47 2.33 10.27 9.24
C GLN A 47 2.30 9.94 7.75
N ARG A 48 3.40 10.17 7.04
CA ARG A 48 3.53 9.84 5.62
C ARG A 48 3.41 8.35 5.34
N VAL A 49 4.09 7.49 6.09
CA VAL A 49 3.93 6.03 5.96
C VAL A 49 2.50 5.60 6.31
N GLY A 50 1.86 6.27 7.27
CA GLY A 50 0.47 6.06 7.62
C GLY A 50 -0.51 6.37 6.48
N SER A 51 -0.39 7.53 5.84
CA SER A 51 -1.22 7.91 4.69
C SER A 51 -1.00 6.99 3.50
N GLU A 52 0.27 6.69 3.20
CA GLU A 52 0.62 5.84 2.07
C GLU A 52 0.11 4.39 2.25
N ARG A 53 0.10 3.84 3.47
CA ARG A 53 -0.54 2.54 3.75
C ARG A 53 -2.05 2.53 3.52
N LEU A 54 -2.73 3.64 3.78
CA LEU A 54 -4.16 3.77 3.51
C LEU A 54 -4.44 3.80 2.01
N ASP A 55 -3.59 4.47 1.24
CA ASP A 55 -3.66 4.52 -0.21
C ASP A 55 -3.43 3.13 -0.81
N GLU A 56 -2.39 2.39 -0.35
CA GLU A 56 -2.11 1.01 -0.79
C GLU A 56 -3.32 0.09 -0.57
N ALA A 57 -3.91 0.15 0.62
CA ALA A 57 -5.10 -0.61 0.96
C ALA A 57 -6.30 -0.23 0.07
N GLY A 58 -6.43 1.05 -0.27
CA GLY A 58 -7.42 1.57 -1.22
C GLY A 58 -7.23 1.00 -2.62
N ALA A 59 -6.01 1.01 -3.15
CA ALA A 59 -5.69 0.48 -4.47
C ALA A 59 -5.87 -1.04 -4.56
N LEU A 60 -5.45 -1.79 -3.53
CA LEU A 60 -5.69 -3.23 -3.45
C LEU A 60 -7.20 -3.55 -3.38
N ALA A 61 -7.98 -2.77 -2.63
CA ALA A 61 -9.44 -2.92 -2.59
C ALA A 61 -10.09 -2.57 -3.94
N ALA A 62 -9.56 -1.59 -4.68
CA ALA A 62 -10.01 -1.29 -6.04
C ALA A 62 -9.70 -2.45 -7.00
N LEU A 63 -8.48 -3.02 -6.94
CA LEU A 63 -8.09 -4.18 -7.76
C LEU A 63 -8.94 -5.41 -7.45
N SER A 64 -9.22 -5.69 -6.17
CA SER A 64 -10.11 -6.81 -5.79
C SER A 64 -11.51 -6.62 -6.35
N ARG A 65 -12.09 -5.41 -6.22
CA ARG A 65 -13.42 -5.11 -6.77
C ARG A 65 -13.47 -5.23 -8.29
N ALA A 66 -12.47 -4.70 -9.00
CA ALA A 66 -12.35 -4.85 -10.45
C ALA A 66 -12.22 -6.33 -10.86
N SER A 67 -11.44 -7.10 -10.09
CA SER A 67 -11.26 -8.53 -10.30
C SER A 67 -12.56 -9.32 -10.13
N ASP A 68 -13.37 -9.00 -9.12
CA ASP A 68 -14.66 -9.67 -8.90
C ASP A 68 -15.70 -9.26 -9.94
N ASP A 69 -15.70 -7.99 -10.35
CA ASP A 69 -16.56 -7.54 -11.45
C ASP A 69 -16.25 -8.24 -12.76
N ALA A 70 -14.97 -8.39 -13.09
CA ALA A 70 -14.49 -9.16 -14.24
C ALA A 70 -14.97 -10.61 -14.21
N ALA A 71 -14.93 -11.27 -13.05
CA ALA A 71 -15.45 -12.62 -12.90
C ALA A 71 -16.97 -12.68 -13.15
N ARG A 72 -17.73 -11.68 -12.68
CA ARG A 72 -19.17 -11.59 -12.97
C ARG A 72 -19.45 -11.37 -14.45
N ARG A 73 -18.70 -10.47 -15.11
CA ARG A 73 -18.83 -10.18 -16.56
C ARG A 73 -18.58 -11.41 -17.42
N ALA A 74 -17.51 -12.16 -17.18
CA ALA A 74 -17.23 -13.37 -17.94
C ALA A 74 -18.31 -14.46 -17.74
N ARG A 75 -18.89 -14.59 -16.53
CA ARG A 75 -20.05 -15.48 -16.32
C ARG A 75 -21.28 -15.01 -17.09
N LEU A 76 -21.53 -13.71 -17.15
CA LEU A 76 -22.62 -13.15 -17.94
C LEU A 76 -22.45 -13.44 -19.43
N ILE A 77 -21.22 -13.33 -19.95
CA ILE A 77 -20.91 -13.66 -21.35
C ILE A 77 -21.26 -15.11 -21.65
N ALA A 78 -20.85 -16.03 -20.78
CA ALA A 78 -21.16 -17.45 -20.92
C ALA A 78 -22.65 -17.75 -21.05
N VAL A 79 -23.46 -17.19 -20.15
CA VAL A 79 -24.92 -17.35 -20.15
C VAL A 79 -25.53 -16.78 -21.43
N ARG A 80 -25.01 -15.63 -21.91
CA ARG A 80 -25.49 -15.02 -23.15
C ARG A 80 -25.13 -15.83 -24.39
N LEU A 81 -23.93 -16.43 -24.42
CA LEU A 81 -23.52 -17.36 -25.49
C LEU A 81 -24.41 -18.60 -25.54
N GLU A 82 -24.74 -19.18 -24.38
CA GLU A 82 -25.63 -20.35 -24.27
C GLU A 82 -27.05 -20.00 -24.73
N ALA A 83 -27.58 -18.85 -24.32
CA ALA A 83 -28.88 -18.36 -24.79
C ALA A 83 -28.89 -18.16 -26.31
N ALA A 84 -27.83 -17.57 -26.88
CA ALA A 84 -27.72 -17.35 -28.33
C ALA A 84 -27.67 -18.67 -29.12
N LEU A 85 -27.05 -19.72 -28.58
CA LEU A 85 -27.07 -21.07 -29.17
C LEU A 85 -28.49 -21.66 -29.18
N LEU A 86 -29.20 -21.58 -28.04
CA LEU A 86 -30.57 -22.10 -27.91
C LEU A 86 -31.57 -21.36 -28.82
N GLU A 87 -31.35 -20.07 -29.04
CA GLU A 87 -32.14 -19.25 -29.97
C GLU A 87 -31.77 -19.46 -31.44
N GLY A 88 -30.73 -20.26 -31.74
CA GLY A 88 -30.24 -20.52 -33.09
C GLY A 88 -29.59 -19.31 -33.76
N LYS A 89 -29.16 -18.32 -32.98
CA LYS A 89 -28.45 -17.13 -33.47
C LYS A 89 -26.99 -17.40 -33.81
N ILE A 90 -26.41 -18.42 -33.18
CA ILE A 90 -25.04 -18.88 -33.39
C ILE A 90 -25.05 -20.41 -33.57
N ASP A 91 -24.03 -20.95 -34.23
CA ASP A 91 -23.85 -22.39 -34.35
C ASP A 91 -23.02 -22.99 -33.19
N ASP A 92 -23.01 -24.32 -33.11
CA ASP A 92 -22.32 -25.08 -32.06
C ASP A 92 -20.79 -24.92 -32.11
N GLU A 93 -20.21 -24.66 -33.29
CA GLU A 93 -18.77 -24.47 -33.46
C GLU A 93 -18.32 -23.12 -32.90
N ALA A 94 -19.04 -22.05 -33.27
CA ALA A 94 -18.85 -20.69 -32.75
C ALA A 94 -19.06 -20.64 -31.24
N PHE A 95 -20.10 -21.33 -30.73
CA PHE A 95 -20.34 -21.45 -29.29
C PHE A 95 -19.17 -22.14 -28.58
N LYS A 96 -18.71 -23.31 -29.07
CA LYS A 96 -17.61 -24.06 -28.46
C LYS A 96 -16.32 -23.27 -28.41
N ALA A 97 -15.98 -22.55 -29.48
CA ALA A 97 -14.80 -21.70 -29.53
C ALA A 97 -14.86 -20.60 -28.46
N ALA A 98 -15.94 -19.83 -28.41
CA ALA A 98 -16.11 -18.73 -27.46
C ALA A 98 -16.22 -19.21 -26.00
N ASN A 99 -16.98 -20.27 -25.75
CA ASN A 99 -17.18 -20.80 -24.40
C ASN A 99 -15.90 -21.43 -23.83
N SER A 100 -15.09 -22.10 -24.67
CA SER A 100 -13.80 -22.65 -24.25
C SER A 100 -12.76 -21.57 -23.94
N ALA A 101 -12.87 -20.39 -24.55
CA ALA A 101 -12.06 -19.22 -24.21
C ALA A 101 -12.46 -18.65 -22.84
N ALA A 102 -13.77 -18.63 -22.55
CA ALA A 102 -14.31 -18.18 -21.27
C ALA A 102 -13.98 -19.12 -20.10
N PHE A 103 -14.02 -20.43 -20.35
CA PHE A 103 -13.69 -21.46 -19.35
C PHE A 103 -12.74 -22.51 -19.92
N PRO A 104 -11.44 -22.26 -19.82
CA PRO A 104 -10.45 -23.26 -20.20
C PRO A 104 -10.69 -24.56 -19.43
N ARG A 105 -10.74 -25.69 -20.15
CA ARG A 105 -10.91 -27.06 -19.60
C ARG A 105 -12.30 -27.39 -19.04
N GLY A 106 -13.34 -26.64 -19.41
CA GLY A 106 -14.73 -26.96 -19.02
C GLY A 106 -15.02 -26.76 -17.54
N GLY A 107 -14.20 -25.98 -16.84
CA GLY A 107 -14.45 -25.59 -15.44
C GLY A 107 -15.55 -24.53 -15.31
N GLN A 108 -15.97 -24.24 -14.07
CA GLN A 108 -16.87 -23.12 -13.77
C GLN A 108 -16.14 -21.84 -13.29
N ALA A 109 -14.80 -21.90 -13.19
CA ALA A 109 -13.98 -20.82 -12.68
C ALA A 109 -13.17 -20.17 -13.82
N ILE A 110 -13.29 -18.85 -13.94
CA ILE A 110 -12.57 -18.01 -14.92
C ILE A 110 -11.10 -17.79 -14.49
N GLY A 111 -10.81 -17.98 -13.20
CA GLY A 111 -9.49 -17.79 -12.59
C GLY A 111 -9.59 -17.42 -11.12
N ASN A 112 -8.54 -17.73 -10.36
CA ASN A 112 -8.45 -17.46 -8.92
C ASN A 112 -7.70 -16.18 -8.59
N THR A 113 -6.97 -15.62 -9.56
CA THR A 113 -6.20 -14.38 -9.40
C THR A 113 -6.67 -13.29 -10.36
N PRO A 114 -6.45 -11.99 -10.05
CA PRO A 114 -6.74 -10.90 -10.98
C PRO A 114 -6.07 -11.07 -12.35
N ALA A 115 -4.81 -11.52 -12.37
CA ALA A 115 -4.08 -11.79 -13.62
C ALA A 115 -4.75 -12.87 -14.48
N GLN A 116 -5.15 -13.99 -13.87
CA GLN A 116 -5.84 -15.06 -14.61
C GLN A 116 -7.19 -14.60 -15.17
N ARG A 117 -7.92 -13.77 -14.42
CA ARG A 117 -9.22 -13.21 -14.85
C ARG A 117 -9.06 -12.17 -15.96
N PHE A 118 -8.01 -11.35 -15.89
CA PHE A 118 -7.62 -10.44 -16.97
C PHE A 118 -7.33 -11.21 -18.25
N GLU A 119 -6.44 -12.21 -18.20
CA GLU A 119 -6.10 -13.03 -19.36
C GLU A 119 -7.32 -13.77 -19.92
N ALA A 120 -8.24 -14.20 -19.06
CA ALA A 120 -9.47 -14.85 -19.51
C ALA A 120 -10.37 -13.90 -20.30
N LEU A 121 -10.59 -12.67 -19.80
CA LEU A 121 -11.37 -11.67 -20.54
C LEU A 121 -10.71 -11.27 -21.85
N ASP A 122 -9.38 -11.17 -21.88
CA ASP A 122 -8.62 -10.87 -23.09
C ASP A 122 -8.76 -11.98 -24.15
N ARG A 123 -8.67 -13.25 -23.73
CA ARG A 123 -8.95 -14.40 -24.60
C ARG A 123 -10.39 -14.42 -25.12
N ILE A 124 -11.37 -14.11 -24.28
CA ILE A 124 -12.78 -14.01 -24.70
C ILE A 124 -12.93 -12.93 -25.77
N ALA A 125 -12.41 -11.72 -25.52
CA ALA A 125 -12.51 -10.62 -26.47
C ALA A 125 -11.88 -10.96 -27.83
N SER A 126 -10.69 -11.59 -27.82
CA SER A 126 -10.02 -12.05 -29.05
C SER A 126 -10.87 -13.05 -29.82
N VAL A 127 -11.40 -14.08 -29.16
CA VAL A 127 -12.19 -15.12 -29.84
C VAL A 127 -13.49 -14.56 -30.41
N LEU A 128 -14.16 -13.63 -29.72
CA LEU A 128 -15.36 -12.98 -30.24
C LEU A 128 -15.06 -12.06 -31.43
N ALA A 129 -13.88 -11.46 -31.50
CA ALA A 129 -13.43 -10.68 -32.64
C ALA A 129 -13.09 -11.57 -33.85
N ASP A 130 -12.42 -12.70 -33.62
CA ASP A 130 -12.03 -13.65 -34.66
C ASP A 130 -13.20 -14.49 -35.20
N HIS A 131 -14.24 -14.69 -34.36
CA HIS A 131 -15.48 -15.36 -34.71
C HIS A 131 -16.69 -14.43 -34.51
N PRO A 132 -16.96 -13.49 -35.43
CA PRO A 132 -18.08 -12.53 -35.31
C PRO A 132 -19.45 -13.20 -35.15
N ALA A 133 -19.61 -14.43 -35.66
CA ALA A 133 -20.80 -15.24 -35.48
C ALA A 133 -21.04 -15.63 -34.01
N ALA A 134 -20.03 -15.61 -33.14
CA ALA A 134 -20.16 -15.87 -31.71
C ALA A 134 -20.62 -14.64 -30.89
N ASP A 135 -20.58 -13.43 -31.47
CA ASP A 135 -21.07 -12.20 -30.84
C ASP A 135 -21.92 -11.36 -31.81
N PRO A 136 -23.15 -11.81 -32.13
CA PRO A 136 -24.03 -11.05 -33.02
C PRO A 136 -24.42 -9.71 -32.37
N GLY A 137 -23.71 -8.63 -32.76
CA GLY A 137 -23.91 -7.28 -32.23
C GLY A 137 -22.74 -6.70 -31.44
N GLY A 138 -21.67 -7.47 -31.20
CA GLY A 138 -20.43 -6.95 -30.60
C GLY A 138 -20.50 -6.58 -29.10
N GLU A 139 -21.63 -6.85 -28.44
CA GLU A 139 -21.84 -6.45 -27.05
C GLU A 139 -21.00 -7.27 -26.07
N LEU A 140 -20.77 -8.55 -26.36
CA LEU A 140 -20.03 -9.46 -25.49
C LEU A 140 -18.52 -9.16 -25.53
N ALA A 141 -17.99 -8.88 -26.73
CA ALA A 141 -16.61 -8.47 -26.93
C ALA A 141 -16.32 -7.15 -26.23
N LYS A 142 -17.27 -6.20 -26.29
CA LYS A 142 -17.18 -4.94 -25.55
C LYS A 142 -17.17 -5.18 -24.03
N LEU A 143 -18.09 -5.99 -23.50
CA LEU A 143 -18.14 -6.32 -22.08
C LEU A 143 -16.85 -6.95 -21.57
N ALA A 144 -16.24 -7.84 -22.38
CA ALA A 144 -14.97 -8.48 -22.08
C ALA A 144 -13.81 -7.48 -22.06
N THR A 145 -13.71 -6.64 -23.08
CA THR A 145 -12.66 -5.62 -23.23
C THR A 145 -12.70 -4.60 -22.09
N GLU A 146 -13.90 -4.11 -21.75
CA GLU A 146 -14.07 -3.17 -20.62
C GLU A 146 -13.67 -3.80 -19.29
N GLY A 147 -14.01 -5.07 -19.05
CA GLY A 147 -13.62 -5.76 -17.82
C GLY A 147 -12.11 -5.99 -17.74
N ALA A 148 -11.45 -6.32 -18.85
CA ALA A 148 -10.01 -6.47 -18.91
C ALA A 148 -9.30 -5.13 -18.66
N GLN A 149 -9.81 -4.05 -19.26
CA GLN A 149 -9.26 -2.71 -19.06
C GLN A 149 -9.42 -2.24 -17.61
N ALA A 150 -10.57 -2.50 -16.97
CA ALA A 150 -10.79 -2.15 -15.56
C ALA A 150 -9.79 -2.83 -14.62
N ILE A 151 -9.46 -4.12 -14.85
CA ILE A 151 -8.40 -4.79 -14.07
C ILE A 151 -7.04 -4.15 -14.36
N ARG A 152 -6.73 -3.86 -15.62
CA ARG A 152 -5.47 -3.24 -16.02
C ARG A 152 -5.27 -1.88 -15.34
N ASP A 153 -6.29 -1.03 -15.37
CA ASP A 153 -6.24 0.30 -14.75
C ASP A 153 -6.05 0.20 -13.23
N ALA A 154 -6.81 -0.68 -12.56
CA ALA A 154 -6.66 -0.91 -11.13
C ALA A 154 -5.27 -1.47 -10.77
N ASN A 155 -4.72 -2.35 -11.61
CA ASN A 155 -3.40 -2.92 -11.41
C ASN A 155 -2.28 -1.89 -11.64
N VAL A 156 -2.45 -0.99 -12.63
CA VAL A 156 -1.52 0.12 -12.87
C VAL A 156 -1.51 1.07 -11.66
N SER A 157 -2.67 1.40 -11.09
CA SER A 157 -2.73 2.20 -9.84
C SER A 157 -1.98 1.51 -8.71
N ALA A 158 -2.30 0.24 -8.43
CA ALA A 158 -1.65 -0.53 -7.37
C ALA A 158 -0.13 -0.68 -7.57
N THR A 159 0.33 -0.76 -8.82
CA THR A 159 1.77 -0.85 -9.14
C THR A 159 2.47 0.49 -9.04
N ARG A 160 1.80 1.60 -9.41
CA ARG A 160 2.36 2.95 -9.32
C ARG A 160 2.64 3.37 -7.89
N GLU A 161 1.83 2.91 -6.95
CA GLU A 161 1.96 3.28 -5.53
C GLU A 161 3.11 2.51 -4.82
N GLN A 162 3.52 1.34 -5.33
CA GLN A 162 4.61 0.53 -4.73
C GLN A 162 5.97 1.26 -4.55
N PRO A 163 6.51 1.98 -5.55
CA PRO A 163 7.75 2.74 -5.39
C PRO A 163 7.65 3.86 -4.35
N GLU A 164 6.49 4.54 -4.27
CA GLU A 164 6.24 5.62 -3.33
C GLU A 164 6.28 5.06 -1.89
N HIS A 165 5.64 3.90 -1.65
CA HIS A 165 5.69 3.19 -0.36
C HIS A 165 7.10 2.76 0.04
N LYS A 166 7.90 2.33 -0.94
CA LYS A 166 9.29 1.93 -0.67
C LYS A 166 10.11 3.15 -0.23
N ASP A 167 9.96 4.29 -0.90
CA ASP A 167 10.61 5.54 -0.54
C ASP A 167 10.20 6.03 0.86
N ALA A 168 8.90 6.03 1.19
CA ALA A 168 8.45 6.45 2.53
C ALA A 168 8.96 5.53 3.65
N ASN A 169 9.00 4.22 3.44
CA ASN A 169 9.58 3.28 4.41
C ASN A 169 11.10 3.46 4.56
N GLU A 170 11.81 3.75 3.47
CA GLU A 170 13.24 4.10 3.50
C GLU A 170 13.48 5.41 4.26
N GLN A 171 12.64 6.43 4.05
CA GLN A 171 12.70 7.70 4.77
C GLN A 171 12.40 7.52 6.26
N LEU A 172 11.39 6.72 6.63
CA LEU A 172 11.11 6.40 8.04
C LEU A 172 12.28 5.66 8.69
N THR A 173 12.94 4.75 7.97
CA THR A 173 14.13 4.06 8.48
C THR A 173 15.28 5.02 8.73
N LYS A 174 15.52 5.96 7.80
CA LYS A 174 16.52 7.04 7.97
C LYS A 174 16.17 7.95 9.15
N ALA A 175 14.90 8.35 9.28
CA ALA A 175 14.44 9.21 10.37
C ALA A 175 14.60 8.54 11.73
N ARG A 176 14.25 7.25 11.86
CA ARG A 176 14.48 6.46 13.08
C ARG A 176 15.97 6.40 13.46
N HIS A 177 16.84 6.16 12.49
CA HIS A 177 18.28 6.10 12.75
C HIS A 177 18.82 7.46 13.24
N ALA A 178 18.47 8.54 12.54
CA ALA A 178 18.88 9.88 12.92
C ALA A 178 18.33 10.28 14.30
N TRP A 179 17.10 9.87 14.62
CA TRP A 179 16.48 10.07 15.92
C TRP A 179 17.23 9.32 17.02
N ASP A 180 17.52 8.03 16.83
CA ASP A 180 18.24 7.20 17.79
C ASP A 180 19.64 7.77 18.08
N GLU A 181 20.37 8.20 17.03
CA GLU A 181 21.68 8.84 17.17
C GLU A 181 21.61 10.19 17.89
N GLY A 182 20.65 11.04 17.53
CA GLY A 182 20.44 12.34 18.17
C GLY A 182 20.06 12.22 19.63
N TYR A 183 19.22 11.24 19.96
CA TYR A 183 18.80 10.95 21.32
C TYR A 183 19.99 10.52 22.19
N LEU A 184 20.83 9.61 21.69
CA LEU A 184 22.04 9.17 22.37
C LEU A 184 23.04 10.32 22.58
N ALA A 185 23.27 11.14 21.55
CA ALA A 185 24.17 12.29 21.66
C ALA A 185 23.66 13.31 22.70
N THR A 186 22.36 13.57 22.72
CA THR A 186 21.73 14.47 23.70
C THR A 186 21.85 13.88 25.12
N LYS A 187 21.66 12.56 25.27
CA LYS A 187 21.85 11.84 26.52
C LYS A 187 23.26 11.96 27.06
N GLU A 188 24.27 11.73 26.24
CA GLU A 188 25.67 11.82 26.64
C GLU A 188 26.03 13.24 27.13
N ILE A 189 25.65 14.26 26.36
CA ILE A 189 25.96 15.66 26.67
C ILE A 189 25.28 16.10 27.98
N VAL A 190 23.97 15.86 28.10
CA VAL A 190 23.21 16.24 29.30
C VAL A 190 23.72 15.48 30.53
N THR A 191 24.04 14.19 30.37
CA THR A 191 24.62 13.39 31.46
C THR A 191 25.96 13.96 31.93
N GLY A 192 26.82 14.39 31.00
CA GLY A 192 28.10 15.05 31.33
C GLY A 192 27.87 16.33 32.14
N LEU A 193 26.96 17.19 31.68
CA LEU A 193 26.65 18.45 32.35
C LEU A 193 26.03 18.25 33.74
N LEU A 194 25.11 17.28 33.88
CA LEU A 194 24.53 16.92 35.17
C LEU A 194 25.57 16.36 36.13
N ARG A 195 26.54 15.58 35.62
CA ARG A 195 27.67 15.08 36.43
C ARG A 195 28.53 16.23 36.94
N ASP A 196 28.91 17.16 36.07
CA ASP A 196 29.76 18.30 36.41
C ASP A 196 29.07 19.25 37.40
N ALA A 197 27.75 19.36 37.31
CA ALA A 197 26.91 20.12 38.25
C ALA A 197 26.59 19.38 39.57
N GLY A 198 27.05 18.13 39.75
CA GLY A 198 26.73 17.31 40.93
C GLY A 198 25.27 16.84 41.03
N ARG A 199 24.52 16.91 39.93
CA ARG A 199 23.06 16.65 39.82
C ARG A 199 22.74 15.35 39.09
N LEU A 200 23.66 14.37 39.07
CA LEU A 200 23.51 13.13 38.29
C LEU A 200 22.24 12.31 38.64
N VAL A 201 21.68 12.49 39.84
CA VAL A 201 20.41 11.85 40.26
C VAL A 201 19.25 12.24 39.34
N GLU A 202 19.29 13.43 38.73
CA GLU A 202 18.27 13.94 37.81
C GLU A 202 18.35 13.29 36.41
N GLN A 203 19.43 12.58 36.11
CA GLN A 203 19.61 11.89 34.82
C GLN A 203 18.51 10.86 34.57
N ARG A 204 18.11 10.09 35.59
CA ARG A 204 17.04 9.08 35.46
C ARG A 204 15.66 9.70 35.26
N GLN A 205 15.49 10.95 35.67
CA GLN A 205 14.27 11.71 35.40
C GLN A 205 14.27 12.16 33.93
N ALA A 206 15.39 12.69 33.43
CA ALA A 206 15.53 13.13 32.05
C ALA A 206 15.55 11.99 31.01
N PHE A 207 16.02 10.80 31.38
CA PHE A 207 16.14 9.62 30.52
C PHE A 207 15.63 8.37 31.28
N PRO A 208 14.32 8.08 31.22
CA PRO A 208 13.67 7.05 32.05
C PRO A 208 13.99 5.60 31.65
N ASP A 209 14.71 5.39 30.56
CA ASP A 209 15.19 4.12 30.01
C ASP A 209 16.39 3.50 30.79
N LEU A 210 16.52 3.82 32.09
CA LEU A 210 17.48 3.23 33.05
C LEU A 210 16.77 2.52 34.22
#